data_AF-A0A2R4QGS7-F1
#
_entry.id   AF-A0A2R4QGS7-F1
#
_cell.length_a   1.000
_cell.length_b   1.000
_cell.length_c   1.000
_cell.angle_alpha   90.00
_cell.angle_beta   90.00
_cell.angle_gamma   90.00
#
_symmetry.space_group_name_H-M   'P 1'
#
loop_
_entity.id
_entity.type
_entity.pdbx_description
1 polymer ?
#
loop_
_entity_poly.entity_id
_entity_poly.type
_entity_poly.pdbx_seq_one_letter_code
_entity_poly.pdbx_strand_id
1 'polypeptide(L)'
;LAIINSKEEAMCLLELFAVNLEIHYDEISDDYALLGAHDTEIDGEFMTVKGEPLKESGYANWAVGEPNNFSDDEDCLSLRRNGQLN
;
A
#
# COMPACT_ATOMS: atom_id res chain seq x y z
N LEU A 1 5.76 4.57 -9.02
CA LEU A 1 4.71 4.12 -8.06
C LEU A 1 4.40 5.26 -7.10
N ALA A 2 3.17 5.35 -6.59
CA ALA A 2 2.75 6.40 -5.65
C ALA A 2 3.28 6.11 -4.24
N ILE A 3 3.72 7.12 -3.50
CA ILE A 3 4.18 6.99 -2.10
C ILE A 3 3.23 7.78 -1.22
N ILE A 4 2.75 7.19 -0.13
CA ILE A 4 1.89 7.88 0.83
C ILE A 4 2.76 8.44 1.95
N ASN A 5 2.80 9.77 2.05
CA ASN A 5 3.55 10.55 3.03
C ASN A 5 2.67 11.47 3.86
N SER A 6 1.36 11.27 3.80
CA SER A 6 0.40 11.99 4.64
C SER A 6 -0.98 11.36 4.55
N LYS A 7 -1.86 11.76 5.47
CA LYS A 7 -3.28 11.42 5.40
C LYS A 7 -3.94 12.03 4.16
N GLU A 8 -3.52 13.23 3.77
CA GLU A 8 -4.04 13.96 2.62
C GLU A 8 -3.70 13.25 1.30
N GLU A 9 -2.47 12.72 1.16
CA GLU A 9 -2.08 11.90 0.01
C GLU A 9 -2.87 10.59 -0.05
N ALA A 10 -3.09 9.94 1.09
CA ALA A 10 -3.94 8.75 1.15
C ALA A 10 -5.38 9.04 0.70
N MET A 11 -5.94 10.17 1.14
CA MET A 11 -7.28 10.60 0.70
C MET A 11 -7.33 10.86 -0.80
N CYS A 12 -6.31 11.51 -1.37
CA CYS A 12 -6.21 11.73 -2.82
C CYS A 12 -6.21 10.40 -3.60
N LEU A 13 -5.44 9.41 -3.12
CA LEU A 13 -5.44 8.08 -3.72
C LEU A 13 -6.80 7.40 -3.60
N LEU A 14 -7.48 7.50 -2.45
CA LEU A 14 -8.81 6.92 -2.26
C LEU A 14 -9.86 7.55 -3.17
N GLU A 15 -9.80 8.86 -3.40
CA GLU A 15 -10.68 9.55 -4.35
C GLU A 15 -10.44 9.05 -5.77
N LEU A 16 -9.18 8.90 -6.18
CA LEU A 16 -8.81 8.32 -7.47
C LEU A 16 -9.29 6.87 -7.60
N PHE A 17 -9.18 6.08 -6.52
CA PHE A 17 -9.55 4.66 -6.50
C PHE A 17 -11.07 4.47 -6.50
N ALA A 18 -11.83 5.41 -5.92
CA ALA A 18 -13.29 5.41 -5.90
C ALA A 18 -13.90 5.79 -7.25
N VAL A 19 -13.25 6.66 -8.03
CA VAL A 19 -13.74 7.04 -9.36
C VAL A 19 -13.32 6.09 -10.47
N ASN A 20 -12.32 5.23 -10.22
CA ASN A 20 -11.84 4.21 -11.17
C ASN A 20 -12.21 2.81 -10.65
N LEU A 21 -13.41 2.35 -10.99
CA LEU A 21 -13.97 1.07 -10.52
C LEU A 21 -13.47 -0.14 -11.33
N GLU A 22 -12.95 0.07 -12.53
CA GLU A 22 -12.39 -0.99 -13.39
C GLU A 22 -10.88 -0.79 -13.48
N ILE A 23 -10.12 -1.49 -12.64
CA ILE A 23 -8.66 -1.48 -12.68
C ILE A 23 -8.23 -2.91 -13.01
N HIS A 24 -8.79 -3.42 -14.09
CA HIS A 24 -8.57 -4.79 -14.53
C HIS A 24 -7.13 -4.99 -15.01
N TYR A 25 -6.36 -5.71 -14.21
CA TYR A 25 -5.14 -6.39 -14.63
C TYR A 25 -5.23 -7.85 -14.19
N ASP A 26 -5.77 -8.70 -15.09
CA ASP A 26 -5.93 -10.16 -15.05
C ASP A 26 -6.16 -10.84 -13.69
N GLU A 27 -5.14 -10.88 -12.81
CA GLU A 27 -5.10 -11.68 -11.58
C GLU A 27 -5.10 -10.87 -10.26
N ILE A 28 -4.95 -9.55 -10.30
CA ILE A 28 -5.00 -8.72 -9.09
C ILE A 28 -6.45 -8.29 -8.88
N SER A 29 -7.01 -8.62 -7.71
CA SER A 29 -8.34 -8.13 -7.33
C SER A 29 -8.41 -6.61 -7.50
N ASP A 30 -9.51 -6.10 -8.04
CA ASP A 30 -9.78 -4.66 -8.14
C ASP A 30 -9.81 -3.96 -6.75
N ASP A 31 -9.65 -4.71 -5.65
CA ASP A 31 -9.61 -4.21 -4.27
C ASP A 31 -8.28 -3.57 -3.85
N TYR A 32 -7.18 -3.81 -4.57
CA TYR A 32 -5.82 -3.41 -4.16
C TYR A 32 -5.09 -2.56 -5.20
N ALA A 33 -4.39 -1.53 -4.73
CA ALA A 33 -3.48 -0.73 -5.54
C ALA A 33 -2.06 -0.84 -4.97
N LEU A 34 -1.10 -1.20 -5.82
CA LEU A 34 0.31 -1.22 -5.44
C LEU A 34 0.84 0.20 -5.20
N LEU A 35 1.56 0.35 -4.10
CA LEU A 35 2.25 1.57 -3.71
C LEU A 35 3.76 1.42 -3.91
N GLY A 36 4.46 2.55 -3.85
CA GLY A 36 5.89 2.65 -4.01
C GLY A 36 6.64 2.36 -2.72
N ALA A 37 6.36 1.23 -2.08
CA ALA A 37 7.13 0.73 -0.94
C ALA A 37 7.16 -0.80 -0.93
N HIS A 38 8.19 -1.36 -0.32
CA HIS A 38 8.44 -2.79 -0.20
C HIS A 38 9.22 -3.10 1.08
N ASP A 39 9.24 -4.35 1.51
CA ASP A 39 9.98 -4.80 2.70
C ASP A 39 10.94 -5.99 2.40
N THR A 40 11.26 -6.22 1.12
CA THR A 40 12.18 -7.27 0.63
C THR A 40 13.55 -7.38 1.33
N GLU A 41 13.97 -6.36 2.08
CA GLU A 41 15.22 -6.38 2.85
C GLU A 41 15.03 -6.93 4.28
N ILE A 42 13.94 -6.52 4.93
CA ILE A 42 13.58 -6.87 6.30
C ILE A 42 12.05 -6.92 6.36
N ASP A 43 11.53 -8.13 6.50
CA ASP A 43 10.08 -8.41 6.61
C ASP A 43 9.42 -7.51 7.68
N GLY A 44 8.35 -6.82 7.28
CA GLY A 44 7.61 -5.85 8.09
C GLY A 44 8.25 -4.45 8.20
N GLU A 45 9.46 -4.23 7.69
CA GLU A 45 10.10 -2.90 7.61
C GLU A 45 10.04 -2.32 6.20
N PHE A 46 8.91 -1.68 5.90
CA PHE A 46 8.68 -1.08 4.59
C PHE A 46 9.57 0.14 4.31
N MET A 47 10.29 0.07 3.20
CA MET A 47 11.08 1.12 2.59
C MET A 47 10.38 1.61 1.32
N THR A 48 10.26 2.93 1.17
CA THR A 48 9.75 3.51 -0.07
C THR A 48 10.75 3.33 -1.20
N VAL A 49 10.29 3.41 -2.45
CA VAL A 49 11.17 3.38 -3.64
C VAL A 49 12.16 4.55 -3.72
N LYS A 50 12.10 5.50 -2.78
CA LYS A 50 13.08 6.59 -2.60
C LYS A 50 14.15 6.28 -1.56
N GLY A 51 14.08 5.13 -0.89
CA GLY A 51 14.98 4.76 0.20
C GLY A 51 14.63 5.41 1.55
N GLU A 52 13.42 5.94 1.70
CA GLU A 52 12.92 6.54 2.95
C GLU A 52 12.04 5.50 3.68
N PRO A 53 12.17 5.32 5.00
CA PRO A 53 11.31 4.40 5.75
C PRO A 53 9.84 4.84 5.72
N LEU A 54 8.90 3.93 5.44
CA LEU A 54 7.47 4.24 5.39
C LEU A 54 6.95 4.80 6.73
N LYS A 55 7.51 4.34 7.86
CA LYS A 55 7.17 4.85 9.20
C LYS A 55 7.41 6.36 9.37
N GLU A 56 8.35 6.93 8.63
CA GLU A 56 8.68 8.37 8.68
C GLU A 56 7.70 9.21 7.86
N SER A 57 6.94 8.57 6.98
CA SER A 57 5.91 9.17 6.12
C SER A 57 4.69 9.69 6.92
N GLY A 58 4.56 9.30 8.20
CA GLY A 58 3.42 9.70 9.04
C GLY A 58 2.09 9.03 8.68
N TYR A 59 2.09 8.05 7.77
CA TYR A 59 0.92 7.28 7.39
C TYR A 59 1.13 5.78 7.67
N ALA A 60 0.33 5.22 8.58
CA ALA A 60 0.40 3.82 9.00
C ALA A 60 -1.00 3.28 9.34
N ASN A 61 -1.92 3.33 8.37
CA ASN A 61 -3.28 2.83 8.52
C ASN A 61 -3.39 1.37 8.07
N TRP A 62 -2.79 0.44 8.80
CA TRP A 62 -2.79 -0.98 8.45
C TRP A 62 -4.17 -1.63 8.59
N ALA A 63 -4.47 -2.62 7.75
CA ALA A 63 -5.63 -3.47 7.96
C ALA A 63 -5.41 -4.34 9.20
N VAL A 64 -6.50 -4.85 9.79
CA VAL A 64 -6.41 -5.65 11.01
C VAL A 64 -5.62 -6.92 10.70
N GLY A 65 -4.50 -7.11 11.42
CA GLY A 65 -3.61 -8.24 11.23
C GLY A 65 -2.47 -7.98 10.24
N GLU A 66 -2.38 -6.80 9.62
CA GLU A 66 -1.27 -6.44 8.73
C GLU A 66 -0.16 -5.64 9.43
N PRO A 67 1.06 -5.66 8.88
CA PRO A 67 1.53 -6.56 7.81
C PRO A 67 1.71 -8.01 8.33
N ASN A 68 1.30 -9.02 7.55
CA ASN A 68 1.45 -10.44 7.94
C ASN A 68 2.27 -11.32 7.00
N ASN A 69 2.68 -10.80 5.84
CA ASN A 69 3.41 -11.55 4.82
C ASN A 69 2.73 -12.88 4.46
N PHE A 70 1.48 -12.81 4.00
CA PHE A 70 0.64 -13.99 3.81
C PHE A 70 1.29 -14.99 2.85
N SER A 71 1.50 -16.22 3.33
CA SER A 71 2.18 -17.29 2.58
C SER A 71 3.64 -17.00 2.20
N ASP A 72 4.30 -16.07 2.91
CA ASP A 72 5.66 -15.62 2.63
C ASP A 72 5.84 -15.05 1.20
N ASP A 73 4.82 -14.35 0.68
CA ASP A 73 4.75 -13.85 -0.71
C ASP A 73 4.21 -12.41 -0.84
N GLU A 74 4.21 -11.61 0.23
CA GLU A 74 3.71 -10.22 0.20
C GLU A 74 4.83 -9.20 0.51
N ASP A 75 5.72 -8.96 -0.47
CA ASP A 75 6.83 -8.01 -0.29
C ASP A 75 6.51 -6.57 -0.74
N CYS A 76 5.37 -6.35 -1.41
CA CYS A 76 4.99 -5.05 -1.97
C CYS A 76 3.86 -4.41 -1.17
N LEU A 77 4.00 -3.15 -0.79
CA LEU A 77 2.95 -2.42 -0.09
C LEU A 77 1.73 -2.21 -1.01
N SER A 78 0.54 -2.51 -0.51
CA SER A 78 -0.71 -2.25 -1.22
C SER A 78 -1.71 -1.43 -0.40
N LEU A 79 -2.59 -0.71 -1.10
CA LEU A 79 -3.71 0.04 -0.52
C LEU A 79 -5.02 -0.63 -0.89
N ARG A 80 -5.83 -0.95 0.12
CA ARG A 80 -7.20 -1.45 -0.04
C ARG A 80 -8.16 -0.31 -0.38
N ARG A 81 -9.28 -0.62 -1.04
CA ARG A 81 -10.37 0.35 -1.30
C ARG A 81 -10.93 1.06 -0.06
N ASN A 82 -10.79 0.45 1.12
CA ASN A 82 -11.20 1.06 2.39
C ASN A 82 -10.12 1.97 3.02
N GLY A 83 -9.00 2.19 2.33
CA GLY A 83 -7.91 3.04 2.76
C GLY A 83 -6.95 2.38 3.74
N GLN A 84 -7.02 1.07 3.93
CA GLN A 84 -6.10 0.34 4.79
C GLN A 84 -4.94 -0.25 3.99
N LEU A 85 -3.77 -0.28 4.59
CA LEU A 85 -2.58 -0.92 4.02
C LEU A 85 -2.65 -2.44 4.20
N ASN A 86 -2.11 -3.15 3.22
CA ASN A 86 -1.73 -4.57 3.27
C ASN A 86 -0.26 -4.66 2.89
#